data_AF-A0A3D3AAR9-F1
#
_entry.id   AF-A0A3D3AAR9-F1
#
_cell.length_a   1.000
_cell.length_b   1.000
_cell.length_c   1.000
_cell.angle_alpha   90.00
_cell.angle_beta   90.00
_cell.angle_gamma   90.00
#
_symmetry.space_group_name_H-M   'P 1'
#
loop_
_entity.id
_entity.type
_entity.pdbx_description
1 polymer ?
#
loop_
_entity_poly.entity_id
_entity_poly.type
_entity_poly.pdbx_seq_one_letter_code
_entity_poly.pdbx_strand_id
1 'polypeptide(L)' 'MIEADVPCVPGYEGEDQSDKVLVAEGKKIGFPIMVKAAAGGGG' A
#
# COMPACT_ATOMS: atom_id res chain seq x y z
N MET A 1 8.05 -9.37 6.22
CA MET A 1 6.90 -9.92 6.97
C MET A 1 6.19 -10.99 6.17
N ILE A 2 5.83 -10.70 4.91
CA ILE A 2 5.25 -11.70 4.00
C ILE A 2 6.17 -12.93 3.83
N GLU A 3 7.46 -12.75 3.53
CA GLU A 3 8.41 -13.87 3.41
C GLU A 3 8.56 -14.68 4.72
N ALA A 4 8.30 -14.05 5.87
CA ALA A 4 8.33 -14.68 7.18
C ALA A 4 6.98 -15.31 7.58
N ASP A 5 6.02 -15.40 6.65
CA ASP A 5 4.66 -15.94 6.85
C ASP A 5 3.86 -15.23 7.95
N VAL A 6 4.17 -13.95 8.16
CA VAL A 6 3.45 -13.09 9.11
C VAL A 6 2.26 -12.45 8.38
N PRO A 7 1.02 -12.63 8.86
CA PRO A 7 -0.15 -12.00 8.26
C PRO A 7 0.00 -10.47 8.21
N CYS A 8 -0.19 -9.90 7.03
CA CYS A 8 -0.07 -8.47 6.77
C CYS A 8 -1.39 -7.91 6.22
N VAL A 9 -1.61 -6.61 6.40
CA VAL A 9 -2.74 -5.92 5.77
C VAL A 9 -2.51 -5.88 4.25
N PRO A 10 -3.49 -6.31 3.42
CA PRO A 10 -3.35 -6.21 1.97
C PRO A 10 -3.13 -4.77 1.52
N GLY A 11 -2.19 -4.57 0.61
CA GLY A 11 -1.81 -3.24 0.15
C GLY A 11 -0.93 -3.29 -1.10
N TYR A 12 -0.35 -2.15 -1.44
CA TYR A 12 0.60 -1.99 -2.53
C TYR A 12 2.03 -1.97 -1.99
N GLU A 13 2.90 -2.85 -2.52
CA GLU A 13 4.31 -2.97 -2.12
C GLU A 13 5.29 -2.60 -3.23
N GLY A 14 4.82 -1.99 -4.33
CA GLY A 14 5.67 -1.56 -5.43
C GLY A 14 6.35 -0.20 -5.20
N GLU A 15 7.41 0.05 -5.97
CA GLU A 15 8.20 1.29 -5.86
C GLU A 15 7.61 2.47 -6.66
N ASP A 16 6.78 2.21 -7.67
CA ASP A 16 6.17 3.27 -8.49
C ASP A 16 5.04 3.95 -7.70
N GLN A 17 5.29 5.19 -7.28
CA GLN A 17 4.37 6.02 -6.51
C GLN A 17 3.65 7.06 -7.40
N SER A 18 3.66 6.90 -8.72
CA SER A 18 2.92 7.79 -9.62
C SER A 18 1.41 7.64 -9.41
N ASP A 19 0.67 8.76 -9.52
CA ASP A 19 -0.78 8.79 -9.33
C ASP A 19 -1.50 7.75 -10.20
N LYS A 20 -1.02 7.54 -11.42
CA LYS A 20 -1.61 6.57 -12.35
C LYS A 20 -1.58 5.14 -11.78
N VAL A 21 -0.45 4.74 -11.21
CA VAL A 21 -0.28 3.41 -10.61
C VAL A 21 -1.07 3.32 -9.31
N LEU A 22 -0.92 4.30 -8.42
CA LEU A 22 -1.60 4.28 -7.13
C LEU A 22 -3.13 4.27 -7.25
N VAL A 23 -3.70 4.98 -8.23
CA VAL A 23 -5.14 4.94 -8.52
C VAL A 23 -5.58 3.57 -9.06
N ALA A 24 -4.77 2.93 -9.91
CA ALA A 24 -5.08 1.60 -10.44
C ALA A 24 -5.02 0.54 -9.33
N GLU A 25 -4.00 0.56 -8.47
CA GLU A 25 -3.86 -0.35 -7.34
C GLU A 25 -4.93 -0.12 -6.27
N GLY A 26 -5.27 1.15 -5.98
CA GLY A 26 -6.35 1.48 -5.06
C GLY A 26 -7.70 0.90 -5.49
N LYS A 27 -7.99 0.85 -6.80
CA LYS A 27 -9.19 0.20 -7.34
C LYS A 27 -9.17 -1.32 -7.19
N LYS A 28 -7.99 -1.96 -7.29
CA LYS A 28 -7.84 -3.40 -7.10
C LYS A 28 -8.02 -3.80 -5.63
N ILE A 29 -7.51 -2.99 -4.70
CA ILE A 29 -7.66 -3.18 -3.25
C ILE A 29 -9.12 -2.95 -2.82
N GLY A 30 -9.78 -1.94 -3.39
CA GLY A 30 -11.15 -1.55 -3.08
C GLY A 30 -11.22 -0.45 -2.01
N PHE A 31 -12.16 0.48 -2.19
CA PHE A 31 -12.31 1.64 -1.30
C PHE A 31 -13.25 1.34 -0.11
N PRO A 32 -13.06 1.98 1.06
CA PRO A 32 -12.05 3.00 1.35
C PRO A 32 -10.65 2.42 1.60
N ILE A 33 -9.62 3.20 1.30
CA ILE A 33 -8.20 2.84 1.54
C ILE A 33 -7.53 3.88 2.45
N MET A 34 -6.43 3.45 3.10
CA MET A 34 -5.56 4.33 3.90
C MET A 34 -4.25 4.55 3.14
N VAL A 35 -3.89 5.80 2.91
CA VAL A 35 -2.61 6.20 2.32
C VAL A 35 -1.66 6.60 3.44
N LYS A 36 -0.45 6.02 3.46
CA LYS A 36 0.60 6.32 4.45
C LYS A 36 1.91 6.58 3.73
N ALA A 37 2.72 7.48 4.27
CA ALA A 37 4.09 7.63 3.83
C ALA A 37 4.91 6.38 4.20
N ALA A 38 5.62 5.79 3.23
CA ALA A 38 6.41 4.57 3.44
C ALA A 38 7.50 4.75 4.53
N ALA A 39 8.10 5.94 4.59
CA ALA A 39 9.07 6.33 5.62
C ALA A 39 8.49 7.37 6.60
N GLY A 40 7.17 7.33 6.84
CA GLY A 40 6.51 8.21 7.79
C GLY A 40 6.86 7.86 9.25
N GLY A 41 6.76 8.85 10.15
CA GLY A 41 6.92 8.65 11.58
C GLY A 41 6.21 9.75 12.38
N GLY A 42 5.66 9.40 13.54
CA GLY A 42 5.01 10.34 14.46
C GLY A 42 3.59 10.79 14.07
N GLY A 43 2.95 10.11 13.12
CA GLY A 43 1.57 10.35 12.69
C GLY A 43 0.56 9.43 13.36
#